data_AF-A0A8S3FX39-F1
#
_entry.id   AF-A0A8S3FX39-F1
#
_cell.length_a   1.000
_cell.length_b   1.000
_cell.length_c   1.000
_cell.angle_alpha   90.00
_cell.angle_beta   90.00
_cell.angle_gamma   90.00
#
_symmetry.space_group_name_H-M   'P 1'
#
loop_
_entity.id
_entity.type
_entity.pdbx_description
1 polymer ?
#
loop_
_entity_poly.entity_id
_entity_poly.type
_entity_poly.pdbx_seq_one_letter_code
_entity_poly.pdbx_strand_id
1 'polypeptide(L)'
;RFHTRLEYGYPTPFFGRDQLCGPLFEEFEAHNIYSRGRFGSWKYEVSNQDHSMMLGVEAIDRIVFGTEELTLKYPDVVNAKRDNVGREPSLPTKSK
;
A
#
# COMPACT_ATOMS: atom_id res chain seq x y z
N ARG A 1 -11.71 25.13 -24.02
CA ARG A 1 -12.08 23.74 -23.63
C ARG A 1 -10.85 23.10 -23.02
N PHE A 2 -10.97 22.45 -21.86
CA PHE A 2 -9.82 21.84 -21.18
C PHE A 2 -9.57 20.41 -21.70
N HIS A 3 -8.30 20.04 -21.86
CA HIS A 3 -7.82 18.69 -22.22
C HIS A 3 -6.45 18.48 -21.56
N THR A 4 -6.24 17.30 -20.98
CA THR A 4 -4.94 16.88 -20.44
C THR A 4 -4.74 15.39 -20.70
N ARG A 5 -3.48 14.98 -20.90
CA ARG A 5 -3.07 13.58 -21.02
C ARG A 5 -2.16 13.25 -19.84
N LEU A 6 -2.48 12.17 -19.13
CA LEU A 6 -1.62 11.59 -18.10
C LEU A 6 -0.97 10.34 -18.67
N GLU A 7 0.36 10.28 -18.65
CA GLU A 7 1.11 9.08 -19.10
C GLU A 7 0.73 7.87 -18.25
N TYR A 8 0.69 8.07 -16.93
CA TYR A 8 0.33 7.05 -15.96
C TYR A 8 -1.06 7.36 -15.39
N GLY A 9 -2.08 6.77 -16.01
CA GLY A 9 -3.47 6.88 -15.56
C GLY A 9 -3.88 5.76 -14.60
N TYR A 10 -3.66 4.51 -15.00
CA TYR A 10 -4.09 3.33 -14.26
C TYR A 10 -2.97 2.29 -14.14
N PRO A 11 -2.68 1.78 -12.93
CA PRO A 11 -1.85 0.60 -12.76
C PRO A 11 -2.68 -0.63 -13.15
N THR A 12 -2.55 -1.11 -14.39
CA THR A 12 -3.39 -2.22 -14.87
C THR A 12 -3.18 -3.48 -14.02
N PRO A 13 -4.25 -4.13 -13.51
CA PRO A 13 -4.15 -5.41 -12.79
C PRO A 13 -4.00 -6.57 -13.79
N PHE A 14 -2.84 -6.65 -14.45
CA PHE A 14 -2.58 -7.63 -15.49
C PHE A 14 -2.27 -9.03 -14.91
N PHE A 15 -2.50 -10.07 -15.72
CA PHE A 15 -2.14 -11.44 -15.36
C PHE A 15 -0.62 -11.57 -15.16
N GLY A 16 -0.18 -12.07 -14.01
CA GLY A 16 1.25 -12.15 -13.69
C GLY A 16 1.78 -10.95 -12.89
N ARG A 17 0.94 -9.95 -12.58
CA ARG A 17 1.37 -8.74 -11.84
C ARG A 17 2.09 -9.07 -10.54
N ASP A 18 1.47 -9.87 -9.66
CA ASP A 18 2.02 -10.13 -8.33
C ASP A 18 3.29 -10.98 -8.41
N GLN A 19 3.38 -11.88 -9.38
CA GLN A 19 4.57 -12.68 -9.67
C GLN A 19 5.75 -11.80 -10.14
N LEU A 20 5.46 -10.72 -10.88
CA LEU A 20 6.49 -9.77 -11.32
C LEU A 20 6.87 -8.79 -10.21
N CYS A 21 5.89 -8.18 -9.55
CA CYS A 21 6.10 -7.11 -8.59
C CYS A 21 6.66 -7.60 -7.25
N GLY A 22 6.26 -8.79 -6.79
CA GLY A 22 6.68 -9.33 -5.49
C GLY A 22 8.20 -9.37 -5.33
N PRO A 23 8.95 -10.08 -6.19
CA PRO A 23 10.41 -10.16 -6.11
C PRO A 23 11.10 -8.79 -6.24
N LEU A 24 10.56 -7.88 -7.07
CA LEU A 24 11.09 -6.53 -7.20
C LEU A 24 10.98 -5.74 -5.89
N PHE A 25 9.84 -5.83 -5.23
CA PHE A 25 9.60 -5.11 -3.98
C PHE A 25 10.40 -5.70 -2.83
N GLU A 26 10.61 -7.02 -2.78
CA GLU A 26 11.52 -7.66 -1.83
C GLU A 26 12.96 -7.15 -2.00
N GLU A 27 13.45 -7.06 -3.25
CA GLU A 27 14.78 -6.53 -3.57
C GLU A 27 14.93 -5.05 -3.19
N PHE A 28 13.90 -4.24 -3.43
CA PHE A 28 13.89 -2.84 -3.02
C PHE A 28 13.93 -2.70 -1.50
N GLU A 29 13.14 -3.50 -0.78
CA GLU A 29 13.11 -3.46 0.68
C GLU A 29 14.43 -3.94 1.30
N ALA A 30 15.13 -4.89 0.69
CA ALA A 30 16.50 -5.28 1.08
C ALA A 30 17.50 -4.10 1.01
N HIS A 31 17.20 -3.10 0.19
CA HIS A 31 17.96 -1.86 0.03
C HIS A 31 17.35 -0.67 0.78
N ASN A 32 16.42 -0.90 1.71
CA ASN A 32 15.68 0.13 2.45
C ASN A 32 14.84 1.06 1.55
N ILE A 33 14.38 0.57 0.40
CA ILE A 33 13.50 1.30 -0.51
C ILE A 33 12.07 0.75 -0.39
N TYR A 34 11.16 1.58 0.11
CA TYR A 34 9.76 1.22 0.30
C TYR A 34 8.90 1.84 -0.81
N SER A 35 8.74 1.10 -1.92
CA SER A 35 7.91 1.56 -3.06
C SER A 35 6.42 1.45 -2.75
N ARG A 36 5.72 2.59 -2.65
CA ARG A 36 4.31 2.68 -2.20
C ARG A 36 3.46 3.63 -3.05
N GLY A 37 2.14 3.45 -2.96
CA GLY A 37 1.14 4.31 -3.63
C GLY A 37 0.65 3.76 -4.96
N ARG A 38 -0.15 4.55 -5.69
CA ARG A 38 -0.84 4.12 -6.92
C ARG A 38 0.07 3.43 -7.94
N PHE A 39 1.21 4.03 -8.26
CA PHE A 39 2.18 3.46 -9.20
C PHE A 39 3.43 2.87 -8.52
N GLY A 40 3.63 3.15 -7.23
CA GLY A 40 4.74 2.55 -6.47
C GLY A 40 4.46 1.10 -6.09
N SER A 41 3.23 0.81 -5.63
CA SER A 41 2.80 -0.56 -5.30
C SER A 41 2.19 -1.30 -6.50
N TRP A 42 1.74 -0.56 -7.53
CA TRP A 42 1.05 -1.11 -8.71
C TRP A 42 -0.23 -1.92 -8.41
N LYS A 43 -0.87 -1.71 -7.25
CA LYS A 43 -2.11 -2.40 -6.87
C LYS A 43 -3.31 -1.48 -7.02
N TYR A 44 -4.04 -1.62 -8.13
CA TYR A 44 -5.21 -0.78 -8.43
C TYR A 44 -6.26 -0.83 -7.32
N GLU A 45 -6.50 -2.01 -6.75
CA GLU A 45 -7.45 -2.31 -5.69
C GLU A 45 -7.20 -1.53 -4.39
N VAL A 46 -6.02 -0.93 -4.21
CA VAL A 46 -5.64 -0.07 -3.08
C VAL A 46 -4.90 1.18 -3.57
N SER A 47 -5.43 1.83 -4.60
CA SER A 47 -4.77 2.96 -5.28
C SER A 47 -5.55 4.28 -5.27
N ASN A 48 -6.67 4.34 -4.56
CA ASN A 48 -7.40 5.60 -4.37
C ASN A 48 -6.64 6.51 -3.37
N GLN A 49 -7.17 7.72 -3.15
CA GLN A 49 -6.49 8.75 -2.35
C GLN A 49 -6.26 8.30 -0.89
N ASP A 50 -7.30 7.75 -0.27
CA ASP A 50 -7.29 7.17 1.07
C ASP A 50 -6.26 6.03 1.21
N HIS A 51 -6.25 5.12 0.25
CA HIS A 51 -5.30 4.01 0.23
C HIS A 51 -3.86 4.49 0.03
N SER A 52 -3.64 5.41 -0.91
CA SER A 52 -2.32 5.96 -1.17
C SER A 52 -1.75 6.68 0.04
N MET A 53 -2.61 7.37 0.81
CA MET A 53 -2.24 7.95 2.10
C MET A 53 -1.88 6.87 3.12
N MET A 54 -2.72 5.86 3.30
CA MET A 54 -2.48 4.79 4.28
C MET A 54 -1.27 3.92 3.95
N LEU A 55 -0.97 3.70 2.67
CA LEU A 55 0.27 3.03 2.25
C LEU A 55 1.52 3.78 2.71
N GLY A 56 1.49 5.11 2.74
CA GLY A 56 2.57 5.92 3.29
C GLY A 56 2.65 5.84 4.81
N VAL A 57 1.51 5.95 5.50
CA VAL A 57 1.43 5.85 6.97
C VAL A 57 1.94 4.50 7.46
N GLU A 58 1.43 3.40 6.88
CA GLU A 58 1.81 2.05 7.26
C GLU A 58 3.27 1.72 6.92
N ALA A 59 3.82 2.27 5.82
CA ALA A 59 5.24 2.11 5.52
C ALA A 59 6.13 2.73 6.59
N ILE A 60 5.80 3.93 7.08
CA ILE A 60 6.53 4.56 8.19
C ILE A 60 6.37 3.75 9.48
N ASP A 61 5.17 3.26 9.79
CA ASP A 61 4.98 2.43 10.97
C ASP A 61 5.69 1.09 10.89
N ARG A 62 5.88 0.54 9.69
CA ARG A 62 6.72 -0.64 9.47
C ARG A 62 8.19 -0.31 9.73
N ILE A 63 8.68 0.82 9.21
CA ILE A 63 10.07 1.26 9.39
C ILE A 63 10.38 1.53 10.87
N VAL A 64 9.49 2.24 11.57
CA VAL A 64 9.72 2.71 12.95
C VAL A 64 9.38 1.64 13.99
N PHE A 65 8.27 0.93 13.80
CA PHE A 65 7.71 0.03 14.82
C PHE A 65 7.69 -1.45 14.40
N GLY A 66 8.08 -1.80 13.17
CA GLY A 66 8.02 -3.18 12.66
C GLY A 66 6.59 -3.70 12.46
N THR A 67 5.61 -2.80 12.34
CA THR A 67 4.21 -3.20 12.14
C THR A 67 3.93 -3.68 10.72
N GLU A 68 2.81 -4.39 10.54
CA GLU A 68 2.39 -4.90 9.24
C GLU A 68 1.64 -3.85 8.41
N GLU A 69 1.89 -3.85 7.09
CA GLU A 69 1.24 -2.96 6.12
C GLU A 69 -0.04 -3.61 5.57
N LEU A 70 -1.15 -3.41 6.29
CA LEU A 70 -2.45 -4.00 5.97
C LEU A 70 -2.99 -3.55 4.61
N THR A 71 -2.88 -2.26 4.27
CA THR A 71 -3.34 -1.71 3.00
C THR A 71 -2.59 -2.32 1.82
N LEU A 72 -1.28 -2.58 1.98
CA LEU A 72 -0.48 -3.21 0.92
C LEU A 72 -0.82 -4.70 0.76
N LYS A 73 -0.91 -5.43 1.88
CA LYS A 73 -0.99 -6.90 1.88
C LYS A 73 -2.39 -7.45 1.75
N TYR A 74 -3.39 -6.79 2.33
CA TYR A 74 -4.76 -7.33 2.45
C TYR A 74 -5.82 -6.37 1.89
N PRO A 75 -5.87 -6.13 0.57
CA PRO A 75 -6.89 -5.29 -0.07
C PRO A 75 -8.33 -5.61 0.35
N ASP A 76 -8.68 -6.91 0.43
CA ASP A 76 -10.04 -7.33 0.78
C ASP A 76 -10.43 -6.94 2.21
N VAL A 77 -9.46 -6.93 3.13
CA VAL A 77 -9.67 -6.61 4.55
C VAL A 77 -9.84 -5.10 4.77
N VAL A 78 -9.09 -4.28 4.03
CA VAL A 78 -9.16 -2.81 4.14
C VAL A 78 -10.34 -2.23 3.37
N ASN A 79 -10.77 -2.89 2.28
CA ASN A 79 -11.94 -2.48 1.49
C ASN A 79 -13.27 -3.00 2.04
N ALA A 80 -13.25 -3.94 3.00
CA ALA A 80 -14.46 -4.42 3.64
C ALA A 80 -15.19 -3.27 4.37
N LYS A 81 -16.53 -3.25 4.27
CA LYS A 81 -17.36 -2.28 5.02
C LYS A 81 -17.07 -2.40 6.51
N ARG A 82 -16.74 -1.27 7.14
CA ARG A 82 -16.62 -1.14 8.60
C ARG A 82 -17.59 -0.06 9.06
N ASP A 83 -18.29 -0.33 10.16
CA ASP A 83 -19.26 0.61 10.74
C ASP A 83 -18.58 1.80 11.45
N ASN A 84 -17.25 1.78 11.67
CA ASN A 84 -16.47 2.82 12.36
C ASN A 84 -15.12 3.08 11.65
N VAL A 85 -15.00 4.11 10.82
CA VAL A 85 -13.87 4.25 9.87
C VAL A 85 -12.73 5.14 10.41
N GLY A 86 -11.57 4.53 10.70
CA GLY A 86 -10.30 5.17 11.05
C GLY A 86 -9.33 4.19 11.72
N ARG A 87 -8.01 4.43 11.68
CA ARG A 87 -7.02 3.61 12.41
C ARG A 87 -7.12 3.91 13.92
N GLU A 88 -7.35 2.90 14.76
CA GLU A 88 -6.80 2.91 16.14
C GLU A 88 -5.48 2.13 16.10
N PRO A 89 -4.31 2.80 16.22
CA PRO A 89 -3.04 2.10 16.29
C PRO A 89 -2.92 1.42 17.65
N SER A 90 -3.33 0.15 17.76
CA SER A 90 -2.90 -0.66 18.89
C SER A 90 -1.44 -1.05 18.68
N LEU A 91 -0.55 -0.39 19.42
CA LEU A 91 0.80 -0.90 19.63
C LEU A 91 0.68 -2.27 20.32
N PRO A 92 1.40 -3.32 19.90
CA PRO A 92 1.71 -4.38 20.85
C PRO A 92 2.49 -3.70 21.99
N THR A 93 1.84 -3.56 23.15
CA THR A 93 2.56 -3.37 24.41
C THR A 93 3.55 -4.52 24.47
N LYS A 94 4.84 -4.21 24.39
CA LYS A 94 5.87 -5.20 24.72
C LYS A 94 5.53 -5.72 26.11
N SER A 95 5.02 -6.95 26.19
CA SER A 95 4.93 -7.68 27.44
C SER A 95 6.35 -7.88 27.93
N LYS A 96 6.65 -7.22 29.06
CA LYS A 96 7.80 -7.37 29.98
C LYS A 96 9.11 -7.89 29.40
#